data_AF-A0A7Y5BJQ2-F1
#
_entry.id   AF-A0A7Y5BJQ2-F1
#
_cell.length_a   1.000
_cell.length_b   1.000
_cell.length_c   1.000
_cell.angle_alpha   90.00
_cell.angle_beta   90.00
_cell.angle_gamma   90.00
#
_symmetry.space_group_name_H-M   'P 1'
#
loop_
_entity.id
_entity.type
_entity.pdbx_description
1 polymer ?
#
loop_
_entity_poly.entity_id
_entity_poly.type
_entity_poly.pdbx_seq_one_letter_code
_entity_poly.pdbx_strand_id
1 'polypeptide(L)'
;MPNFTGLFEDIKRNYESLENSLKTITTAYQKTILFFDNFFSWIPPEVILLFIFSVLLLILINNLSPSTPRANLTFSVGLLCLIWVYLNKSITSEYKIFWVFKTSLYVLIPVYCFSIFGFILQYLIKIYKRKQKVSASSLEEYVAKLESAYHSARGAAHQVIAGEVESEELQIRLKNLSTLSENFQSMLKK
;
A
#
# COMPACT_ATOMS: atom_id res chain seq x y z
N MET A 1 -17.83 74.26 -11.54
CA MET A 1 -19.02 73.38 -11.46
C MET A 1 -18.54 71.99 -11.07
N PRO A 2 -19.21 71.28 -10.14
CA PRO A 2 -18.83 69.91 -9.82
C PRO A 2 -18.90 69.05 -11.10
N ASN A 3 -17.92 68.18 -11.32
CA ASN A 3 -17.84 67.32 -12.49
C ASN A 3 -18.81 66.13 -12.33
N PHE A 4 -20.11 66.41 -12.45
CA PHE A 4 -21.20 65.45 -12.26
C PHE A 4 -21.09 64.22 -13.17
N THR A 5 -20.52 64.38 -14.36
CA THR A 5 -20.30 63.28 -15.31
C THR A 5 -19.30 62.26 -14.76
N GLY A 6 -18.20 62.71 -14.16
CA GLY A 6 -17.21 61.83 -13.52
C GLY A 6 -17.78 61.08 -12.30
N LEU A 7 -18.62 61.75 -11.50
CA LEU A 7 -19.32 61.10 -10.39
C LEU A 7 -20.29 60.02 -10.87
N PHE A 8 -21.01 60.25 -11.97
CA PHE A 8 -21.94 59.26 -12.53
C PHE A 8 -21.20 58.05 -13.11
N GLU A 9 -20.07 58.26 -13.79
CA GLU A 9 -19.21 57.19 -14.28
C GLU A 9 -18.63 56.34 -13.14
N ASP A 10 -18.18 56.98 -12.05
CA ASP A 10 -17.69 56.28 -10.87
C ASP A 10 -18.79 55.46 -10.18
N ILE A 11 -20.00 56.01 -10.03
CA ILE A 11 -21.16 55.30 -9.47
C ILE A 11 -21.50 54.08 -10.34
N LYS A 12 -21.52 54.25 -11.67
CA LYS A 12 -21.82 53.17 -12.61
C LYS A 12 -20.76 52.06 -12.53
N ARG A 13 -19.48 52.41 -12.53
CA ARG A 13 -18.37 51.46 -12.40
C ARG A 13 -18.43 50.69 -11.09
N ASN A 14 -18.77 51.36 -9.98
CA ASN A 14 -18.91 50.74 -8.67
C ASN A 14 -20.12 49.78 -8.63
N TYR A 15 -21.24 50.16 -9.25
CA TYR A 15 -22.41 49.29 -9.37
C TYR A 15 -22.08 48.03 -10.18
N GLU A 16 -21.44 48.16 -11.34
CA GLU A 16 -21.03 47.01 -12.17
C GLU A 16 -20.03 46.11 -11.43
N SER A 17 -19.09 46.69 -10.69
CA SER A 17 -18.14 45.95 -9.85
C SER A 17 -18.84 45.17 -8.72
N LEU A 18 -19.82 45.78 -8.06
CA LEU A 18 -20.65 45.14 -7.04
C LEU A 18 -21.49 44.01 -7.62
N GLU A 19 -22.13 44.22 -8.78
CA GLU A 19 -22.91 43.19 -9.46
C GLU A 19 -22.03 41.98 -9.83
N ASN A 20 -20.84 42.24 -10.37
CA ASN A 20 -19.87 41.19 -10.70
C ASN A 20 -19.35 40.46 -9.44
N SER A 21 -19.13 41.19 -8.35
CA SER A 21 -18.73 40.61 -7.06
C SER A 21 -19.82 39.70 -6.49
N LEU A 22 -21.08 40.15 -6.53
CA LEU A 22 -22.24 39.35 -6.09
C LEU A 22 -22.43 38.10 -6.96
N LYS A 23 -22.29 38.22 -8.28
CA LYS A 23 -22.30 37.06 -9.20
C LYS A 23 -21.18 36.08 -8.89
N THR A 24 -19.98 36.59 -8.62
CA THR A 24 -18.82 35.77 -8.25
C THR A 24 -19.05 35.02 -6.94
N ILE A 25 -19.57 35.71 -5.91
CA ILE A 25 -19.91 35.12 -4.61
C ILE A 25 -20.99 34.04 -4.79
N THR A 26 -22.04 34.34 -5.55
CA THR A 26 -23.14 33.40 -5.81
C THR A 26 -22.64 32.16 -6.53
N THR A 27 -21.79 32.34 -7.55
CA THR A 27 -21.18 31.24 -8.30
C THR A 27 -20.25 30.40 -7.41
N ALA A 28 -19.46 31.05 -6.56
CA ALA A 28 -18.60 30.37 -5.60
C ALA A 28 -19.41 29.55 -4.60
N TYR A 29 -20.47 30.12 -4.04
CA TYR A 29 -21.40 29.44 -3.13
C TYR A 29 -22.02 28.21 -3.79
N GLN A 30 -22.51 28.32 -5.03
CA GLN A 30 -23.07 27.19 -5.77
C GLN A 30 -22.03 26.08 -6.00
N LYS A 31 -20.79 26.43 -6.35
CA LYS A 31 -19.69 25.47 -6.49
C LYS A 31 -19.36 24.78 -5.17
N THR A 32 -19.41 25.52 -4.06
CA THR A 32 -19.21 24.97 -2.71
C THR A 32 -20.30 23.98 -2.34
N ILE A 33 -21.58 24.30 -2.60
CA ILE A 33 -22.69 23.36 -2.38
C ILE A 33 -22.51 22.10 -3.23
N LEU A 34 -22.24 22.24 -4.53
CA LEU A 34 -21.98 21.11 -5.42
C LEU A 34 -20.81 20.23 -4.94
N PHE A 35 -19.74 20.85 -4.42
CA PHE A 35 -18.63 20.12 -3.83
C PHE A 35 -19.07 19.30 -2.63
N PHE A 36 -19.82 19.90 -1.69
CA PHE A 36 -20.29 19.21 -0.50
C PHE A 36 -21.34 18.13 -0.83
N ASP A 37 -22.26 18.38 -1.75
CA ASP A 37 -23.23 17.39 -2.23
C ASP A 37 -22.51 16.17 -2.82
N ASN A 38 -21.50 16.41 -3.66
CA ASN A 38 -20.69 15.33 -4.20
C ASN A 38 -19.91 14.61 -3.09
N PHE A 39 -19.30 15.33 -2.15
CA PHE A 39 -18.57 14.72 -1.02
C PHE A 39 -19.48 13.84 -0.14
N PHE A 40 -20.65 14.34 0.27
CA PHE A 40 -21.59 13.60 1.12
C PHE A 40 -22.34 12.49 0.37
N SER A 41 -22.39 12.51 -0.96
CA SER A 41 -22.89 11.36 -1.72
C SER A 41 -21.98 10.12 -1.59
N TRP A 42 -20.68 10.31 -1.37
CA TRP A 42 -19.72 9.21 -1.18
C TRP A 42 -19.58 8.80 0.28
N ILE A 43 -19.71 9.76 1.20
CA ILE A 43 -19.50 9.57 2.63
C ILE A 43 -20.83 9.77 3.36
N PRO A 44 -21.43 8.69 3.89
CA PRO A 44 -22.65 8.78 4.68
C PRO A 44 -22.47 9.77 5.86
N PRO A 45 -23.45 10.62 6.16
CA PRO A 45 -23.35 11.62 7.22
C PRO A 45 -23.05 10.99 8.59
N GLU A 46 -23.45 9.74 8.79
CA GLU A 46 -23.22 9.02 10.03
C GLU A 46 -21.75 8.63 10.23
N VAL A 47 -20.96 8.54 9.15
CA VAL A 47 -19.49 8.40 9.24
C VAL A 47 -18.90 9.62 9.94
N ILE A 48 -19.39 10.82 9.62
CA ILE A 48 -18.88 12.08 10.20
C ILE A 48 -19.26 12.16 11.66
N LEU A 49 -20.49 11.80 12.00
CA LEU A 49 -20.95 11.74 13.39
C LEU A 49 -20.08 10.76 14.19
N LEU A 50 -19.89 9.54 13.68
CA LEU A 50 -19.04 8.53 14.30
C LEU A 50 -17.60 9.02 14.45
N PHE A 51 -17.06 9.69 13.43
CA PHE A 51 -15.72 10.26 13.45
C PHE A 51 -15.56 11.33 14.54
N ILE A 52 -16.46 12.30 14.61
CA ILE A 52 -16.42 13.38 15.63
C ILE A 52 -16.47 12.78 17.03
N PHE A 53 -17.44 11.91 17.32
CA PHE A 53 -17.53 11.27 18.63
C PHE A 53 -16.32 10.40 18.94
N SER A 54 -15.77 9.72 17.93
CA SER A 54 -14.58 8.89 18.09
C SER A 54 -13.36 9.73 18.47
N VAL A 55 -13.21 10.93 17.88
CA VAL A 55 -12.14 11.86 18.23
C VAL A 55 -12.31 12.39 19.66
N LEU A 56 -13.54 12.73 20.07
CA LEU A 56 -13.83 13.14 21.45
C LEU A 56 -13.48 12.04 22.46
N LEU A 57 -13.92 10.80 22.20
CA LEU A 57 -13.58 9.66 23.04
C LEU A 57 -12.08 9.35 23.02
N LEU A 58 -11.42 9.48 21.87
CA LEU A 58 -9.98 9.32 21.76
C LEU A 58 -9.24 10.28 22.69
N ILE A 59 -9.64 11.56 22.74
CA ILE A 59 -9.03 12.55 23.65
C ILE A 59 -9.21 12.11 25.10
N LEU A 60 -10.41 11.67 25.49
CA LEU A 60 -10.69 11.17 26.84
C LEU A 60 -9.87 9.93 27.20
N ILE A 61 -9.82 8.95 26.30
CA ILE A 61 -9.08 7.69 26.51
C ILE A 61 -7.58 7.94 26.52
N ASN A 62 -7.05 8.79 25.64
CA ASN A 62 -5.62 9.15 25.64
C ASN A 62 -5.19 9.83 26.93
N ASN A 63 -6.08 10.61 27.57
CA ASN A 63 -5.80 11.21 28.87
C ASN A 63 -5.76 10.18 30.01
N LEU A 64 -6.52 9.09 29.92
CA LEU A 64 -6.57 8.02 30.93
C LEU A 64 -5.47 6.96 30.72
N SER A 65 -5.17 6.63 29.47
CA SER A 65 -4.13 5.69 29.08
C SER A 65 -3.41 6.25 27.86
N PRO A 66 -2.18 6.78 28.01
CA PRO A 66 -1.35 7.26 26.90
C PRO A 66 -0.75 6.09 26.09
N SER A 67 -1.57 5.09 25.81
CA SER A 67 -1.31 4.02 24.85
C SER A 67 -1.15 4.57 23.43
N THR A 68 -0.88 3.69 22.46
CA THR A 68 -0.76 4.11 21.06
C THR A 68 -2.06 4.76 20.55
N PRO A 69 -2.03 6.00 20.00
CA PRO A 69 -3.24 6.71 19.58
C PRO A 69 -4.11 5.95 18.57
N ARG A 70 -3.50 5.10 17.75
CA ARG A 70 -4.23 4.26 16.76
C ARG A 70 -5.06 3.16 17.43
N ALA A 71 -4.51 2.52 18.46
CA ALA A 71 -5.23 1.49 19.21
C ALA A 71 -6.39 2.13 19.99
N ASN A 72 -6.14 3.27 20.63
CA ASN A 72 -7.16 4.01 21.36
C ASN A 72 -8.27 4.49 20.42
N LEU A 73 -7.95 4.92 19.19
CA LEU A 73 -8.96 5.28 18.20
C LEU A 73 -9.82 4.08 17.79
N THR A 74 -9.21 2.92 17.55
CA THR A 74 -9.95 1.70 17.21
C THR A 74 -10.87 1.27 18.34
N PHE A 75 -10.41 1.41 19.59
CA PHE A 75 -11.23 1.17 20.75
C PHE A 75 -12.39 2.17 20.86
N SER A 76 -12.15 3.47 20.65
CA SER A 76 -13.20 4.49 20.61
C SER A 76 -14.27 4.19 19.56
N VAL A 77 -13.85 3.87 18.32
CA VAL A 77 -14.77 3.50 17.24
C VAL A 77 -15.57 2.25 17.61
N GLY A 78 -14.90 1.21 18.13
CA GLY A 78 -15.56 -0.03 18.54
C GLY A 78 -16.59 0.18 19.65
N LEU A 79 -16.24 0.95 20.68
CA LEU A 79 -17.12 1.30 21.79
C LEU A 79 -18.35 2.07 21.27
N LEU A 80 -18.16 3.07 20.42
CA LEU A 80 -19.25 3.82 19.80
C LEU A 80 -20.14 2.94 18.93
N CYS A 81 -19.57 1.99 18.19
CA CYS A 81 -20.35 1.03 17.41
C CYS A 81 -21.25 0.17 18.31
N LEU A 82 -20.73 -0.30 19.45
CA LEU A 82 -21.53 -1.07 20.42
C LEU A 82 -22.68 -0.23 20.99
N ILE A 83 -22.39 1.01 21.42
CA ILE A 83 -23.41 1.96 21.89
C ILE A 83 -24.46 2.19 20.80
N TRP A 84 -24.02 2.42 19.56
CA TRP A 84 -24.91 2.74 18.46
C TRP A 84 -25.82 1.57 18.07
N VAL A 85 -25.29 0.34 18.05
CA VAL A 85 -26.10 -0.86 17.84
C VAL A 85 -27.11 -1.04 18.98
N TYR A 86 -26.68 -0.83 20.23
CA TYR A 86 -27.55 -0.92 21.40
C TYR A 86 -28.70 0.10 21.35
N LEU A 87 -28.38 1.37 21.06
CA LEU A 87 -29.38 2.43 20.94
C LEU A 87 -30.34 2.20 19.77
N ASN A 88 -29.85 1.78 18.60
CA ASN A 88 -30.71 1.44 17.46
C ASN A 88 -31.68 0.31 17.79
N LYS A 89 -31.18 -0.75 18.45
CA LYS A 89 -32.02 -1.85 18.89
C LYS A 89 -33.10 -1.34 19.85
N SER A 90 -32.73 -0.49 20.81
CA SER A 90 -33.65 0.00 21.83
C SER A 90 -34.72 0.95 21.28
N ILE A 91 -34.41 1.75 20.27
CA ILE A 91 -35.30 2.78 19.73
C ILE A 91 -36.14 2.25 18.57
N THR A 92 -35.50 1.52 17.64
CA THR A 92 -36.09 1.16 16.35
C THR A 92 -36.45 -0.33 16.29
N SER A 93 -36.09 -1.14 17.30
CA SER A 93 -36.22 -2.60 17.29
C SER A 93 -35.49 -3.32 16.13
N GLU A 94 -34.63 -2.62 15.40
CA GLU A 94 -33.86 -3.15 14.27
C GLU A 94 -32.38 -3.32 14.61
N TYR A 95 -31.80 -4.43 14.15
CA TYR A 95 -30.37 -4.69 14.27
C TYR A 95 -29.62 -4.21 13.04
N LYS A 96 -29.18 -2.94 13.06
CA LYS A 96 -28.37 -2.35 11.98
C LYS A 96 -26.87 -2.66 12.07
N ILE A 97 -26.52 -3.90 12.44
CA ILE A 97 -25.11 -4.30 12.68
C ILE A 97 -24.25 -4.15 11.43
N PHE A 98 -24.74 -4.63 10.28
CA PHE A 98 -24.01 -4.55 9.01
C PHE A 98 -23.72 -3.10 8.62
N TRP A 99 -24.71 -2.22 8.81
CA TRP A 99 -24.60 -0.82 8.46
C TRP A 99 -23.61 -0.08 9.37
N VAL A 100 -23.69 -0.32 10.69
CA VAL A 100 -22.70 0.22 11.65
C VAL A 100 -21.28 -0.29 11.36
N PHE A 101 -21.13 -1.57 11.00
CA PHE A 101 -19.84 -2.15 10.61
C PHE A 101 -19.28 -1.51 9.34
N LYS A 102 -20.12 -1.28 8.32
CA LYS A 102 -19.70 -0.58 7.10
C LYS A 102 -19.23 0.84 7.44
N THR A 103 -20.00 1.58 8.24
CA THR A 103 -19.67 2.96 8.67
C THR A 103 -18.37 3.03 9.46
N SER A 104 -18.10 2.05 10.35
CA SER A 104 -16.85 1.99 11.10
C SER A 104 -15.64 1.76 10.20
N LEU A 105 -15.79 0.95 9.15
CA LEU A 105 -14.75 0.72 8.15
C LEU A 105 -14.34 2.02 7.45
N TYR A 106 -15.28 2.91 7.13
CA TYR A 106 -14.96 4.22 6.53
C TYR A 106 -14.06 5.09 7.43
N VAL A 107 -14.18 4.96 8.75
CA VAL A 107 -13.33 5.69 9.71
C VAL A 107 -11.97 5.00 9.87
N LEU A 108 -11.95 3.67 9.93
CA LEU A 108 -10.75 2.89 10.23
C LEU A 108 -9.82 2.73 9.00
N ILE A 109 -10.37 2.57 7.80
CA ILE A 109 -9.58 2.33 6.58
C ILE A 109 -8.53 3.43 6.35
N PRO A 110 -8.86 4.74 6.38
CA PRO A 110 -7.87 5.80 6.16
C PRO A 110 -6.73 5.77 7.18
N VAL A 111 -7.04 5.41 8.43
CA VAL A 111 -6.07 5.34 9.54
C VAL A 111 -5.07 4.19 9.33
N TYR A 112 -5.54 3.06 8.80
CA TYR A 112 -4.72 1.85 8.62
C TYR A 112 -4.21 1.65 7.19
N CYS A 113 -4.63 2.48 6.23
CA CYS A 113 -4.31 2.33 4.81
C CYS A 113 -2.80 2.19 4.55
N PHE A 114 -1.99 3.07 5.13
CA PHE A 114 -0.53 3.01 4.99
C PHE A 114 0.09 1.74 5.57
N SER A 115 -0.41 1.28 6.72
CA SER A 115 0.07 0.05 7.37
C SER A 115 -0.29 -1.19 6.56
N ILE A 116 -1.52 -1.25 6.03
CA ILE A 116 -1.99 -2.35 5.17
C ILE A 116 -1.19 -2.37 3.86
N PHE A 117 -1.00 -1.21 3.24
CA PHE A 117 -0.22 -1.09 2.00
C PHE A 117 1.23 -1.56 2.18
N GLY A 118 1.88 -1.16 3.27
CA GLY A 118 3.23 -1.63 3.61
C GLY A 118 3.29 -3.15 3.77
N PHE A 119 2.30 -3.75 4.45
CA PHE A 119 2.21 -5.20 4.63
C PHE A 119 2.06 -5.94 3.29
N ILE A 120 1.18 -5.45 2.42
CA ILE A 120 0.97 -6.01 1.07
C ILE A 120 2.26 -5.94 0.24
N LEU A 121 2.95 -4.79 0.25
CA LEU A 121 4.22 -4.65 -0.47
C LEU A 121 5.29 -5.62 0.03
N GLN A 122 5.46 -5.74 1.35
CA GLN A 122 6.42 -6.69 1.92
C GLN A 122 6.08 -8.14 1.52
N TYR A 123 4.80 -8.49 1.51
CA TYR A 123 4.33 -9.79 1.09
C TYR A 123 4.60 -10.06 -0.40
N LEU A 124 4.32 -9.09 -1.27
CA LEU A 124 4.62 -9.16 -2.70
C LEU A 124 6.12 -9.31 -2.97
N ILE A 125 6.95 -8.51 -2.29
CA ILE A 125 8.42 -8.61 -2.38
C ILE A 125 8.88 -10.01 -1.95
N LYS A 126 8.30 -10.57 -0.89
CA LYS A 126 8.64 -11.91 -0.40
C LYS A 126 8.27 -12.99 -1.43
N ILE A 127 7.11 -12.87 -2.08
CA ILE A 127 6.72 -13.78 -3.17
C ILE A 127 7.67 -13.64 -4.35
N TYR A 128 7.97 -12.41 -4.76
CA TYR A 128 8.86 -12.13 -5.87
C TYR A 128 10.26 -12.72 -5.64
N LYS A 129 10.82 -12.52 -4.44
CA LYS A 129 12.11 -13.11 -4.04
C LYS A 129 12.08 -14.63 -3.99
N ARG A 130 10.95 -15.25 -3.64
CA ARG A 130 10.81 -16.72 -3.69
C ARG A 130 10.81 -17.26 -5.12
N LYS A 131 10.30 -16.49 -6.10
CA LYS A 131 10.33 -16.86 -7.52
C LYS A 131 11.70 -16.67 -8.17
N GLN A 132 12.52 -15.76 -7.66
CA GLN A 132 13.87 -15.48 -8.20
C GLN A 132 14.99 -16.34 -7.60
N LYS A 133 14.78 -17.00 -6.46
CA LYS A 133 15.80 -17.91 -5.91
C LYS A 133 15.91 -19.15 -6.80
N VAL A 134 17.06 -19.34 -7.44
CA VAL A 134 17.49 -20.63 -8.00
C VAL A 134 17.19 -21.70 -6.95
N SER A 135 16.44 -22.74 -7.32
CA SER A 135 16.05 -23.78 -6.37
C SER A 135 17.30 -24.31 -5.66
N ALA A 136 17.30 -24.34 -4.33
CA ALA A 136 18.40 -24.93 -3.56
C ALA A 136 18.69 -26.37 -4.01
N SER A 137 17.65 -27.12 -4.40
CA SER A 137 17.79 -28.47 -4.95
C SER A 137 18.51 -28.49 -6.29
N SER A 138 18.29 -27.48 -7.14
CA SER A 138 18.98 -27.37 -8.44
C SER A 138 20.45 -26.98 -8.24
N LEU A 139 20.77 -26.20 -7.22
CA LEU A 139 22.15 -25.81 -6.93
C LEU A 139 22.95 -26.98 -6.38
N GLU A 140 22.37 -27.78 -5.46
CA GLU A 140 22.95 -29.05 -4.99
C GLU A 140 23.19 -30.04 -6.13
N GLU A 141 22.22 -30.20 -7.04
CA GLU A 141 22.36 -31.10 -8.20
C GLU A 141 23.48 -30.65 -9.15
N TYR A 142 23.65 -29.34 -9.36
CA TYR A 142 24.74 -28.79 -10.16
C TYR A 142 26.10 -28.95 -9.50
N VAL A 143 26.20 -28.75 -8.17
CA VAL A 143 27.45 -28.97 -7.42
C VAL A 143 27.85 -30.44 -7.45
N ALA A 144 26.90 -31.36 -7.26
CA ALA A 144 27.16 -32.80 -7.33
C ALA A 144 27.66 -33.23 -8.74
N LYS A 145 27.08 -32.66 -9.81
CA LYS A 145 27.55 -32.89 -11.19
C LYS A 145 28.95 -32.34 -11.43
N LEU A 146 29.27 -31.17 -10.87
CA LEU A 146 30.60 -30.56 -10.98
C LEU A 146 31.67 -31.38 -10.24
N GLU A 147 31.35 -31.84 -9.03
CA GLU A 147 32.22 -32.70 -8.22
C GLU A 147 32.48 -34.04 -8.93
N SER A 148 31.44 -34.68 -9.47
CA SER A 148 31.57 -35.91 -10.25
C SER A 148 32.44 -35.72 -11.51
N ALA A 149 32.28 -34.61 -12.22
CA ALA A 149 33.11 -34.30 -13.40
C ALA A 149 34.57 -34.05 -13.02
N TYR A 150 34.82 -33.40 -11.89
CA TYR A 150 36.17 -33.16 -11.38
C TYR A 150 36.87 -34.47 -11.00
N HIS A 151 36.20 -35.35 -10.26
CA HIS A 151 36.74 -36.66 -9.91
C HIS A 151 36.99 -37.53 -11.15
N SER A 152 36.11 -37.48 -12.15
CA SER A 152 36.28 -38.20 -13.41
C SER A 152 37.50 -37.72 -14.21
N ALA A 153 37.70 -36.40 -14.30
CA ALA A 153 38.87 -35.82 -14.96
C ALA A 153 40.18 -36.12 -14.21
N ARG A 154 40.15 -36.05 -12.87
CA ARG A 154 41.30 -36.40 -12.03
C ARG A 154 41.68 -37.88 -12.14
N GLY A 155 40.70 -38.78 -12.19
CA GLY A 155 40.92 -40.21 -12.40
C GLY A 155 41.61 -40.50 -13.73
N ALA A 156 41.12 -39.89 -14.81
CA ALA A 156 41.76 -40.01 -16.12
C ALA A 156 43.18 -39.40 -16.14
N ALA A 157 43.41 -38.30 -15.42
CA ALA A 157 44.75 -37.71 -15.32
C ALA A 157 45.74 -38.67 -14.66
N HIS A 158 45.33 -39.36 -13.58
CA HIS A 158 46.15 -40.37 -12.92
C HIS A 158 46.44 -41.56 -13.84
N GLN A 159 45.47 -42.03 -14.63
CA GLN A 159 45.65 -43.14 -15.58
C GLN A 159 46.56 -42.78 -16.75
N VAL A 160 46.47 -41.55 -17.26
CA VAL A 160 47.39 -41.03 -18.29
C VAL A 160 48.81 -40.91 -17.74
N ILE A 161 48.98 -40.45 -16.50
CA ILE A 161 50.28 -40.38 -15.82
C ILE A 161 50.87 -41.78 -15.58
N ALA A 162 50.03 -42.77 -15.30
CA ALA A 162 50.43 -44.17 -15.13
C ALA A 162 50.73 -44.89 -16.47
N GLY A 163 50.47 -44.25 -17.62
CA GLY A 163 50.67 -44.83 -18.95
C GLY A 163 49.61 -45.84 -19.36
N GLU A 164 48.47 -45.89 -18.66
CA GLU A 164 47.40 -46.89 -18.86
C GLU A 164 46.33 -46.43 -19.87
N VAL A 165 46.24 -45.12 -20.17
CA VAL A 165 45.16 -44.52 -20.97
C VAL A 165 45.70 -43.43 -21.91
N GLU A 166 45.08 -43.25 -23.08
CA GLU A 166 45.41 -42.21 -24.05
C GLU A 166 45.05 -40.80 -23.57
N SER A 167 45.87 -39.82 -23.92
CA SER A 167 45.71 -38.42 -23.53
C SER A 167 44.43 -37.77 -24.07
N GLU A 168 43.81 -38.33 -25.11
CA GLU A 168 42.52 -37.89 -25.66
C GLU A 168 41.37 -38.05 -24.65
N GLU A 169 41.35 -39.12 -23.86
CA GLU A 169 40.28 -39.35 -22.87
C GLU A 169 40.32 -38.30 -21.76
N LEU A 170 41.53 -37.88 -21.36
CA LEU A 170 41.73 -36.79 -20.41
C LEU A 170 41.25 -35.45 -20.98
N GLN A 171 41.51 -35.15 -22.25
CA GLN A 171 41.05 -33.92 -22.89
C GLN A 171 39.52 -33.83 -22.94
N ILE A 172 38.83 -34.93 -23.26
CA ILE A 172 37.37 -35.00 -23.29
C ILE A 172 36.78 -34.72 -21.90
N ARG A 173 37.34 -35.33 -20.85
CA ARG A 173 36.86 -35.13 -19.47
C ARG A 173 37.15 -33.73 -18.93
N LEU A 174 38.29 -33.14 -19.26
CA LEU A 174 38.62 -31.75 -18.92
C LEU A 174 37.70 -30.75 -19.64
N LYS A 175 37.35 -30.99 -20.90
CA LYS A 175 36.42 -30.16 -21.66
C LYS A 175 35.00 -30.20 -21.10
N ASN A 176 34.55 -31.37 -20.64
CA ASN A 176 33.26 -31.50 -19.96
C ASN A 176 33.26 -30.73 -18.62
N LEU A 177 34.34 -30.80 -17.85
CA LEU A 177 34.49 -30.05 -16.60
C LEU A 177 34.50 -28.53 -16.83
N SER A 178 35.20 -28.04 -17.85
CA SER A 178 35.23 -26.60 -18.16
C SER A 178 33.85 -26.07 -18.55
N THR A 179 33.13 -26.84 -19.38
CA THR A 179 31.78 -26.47 -19.84
C THR A 179 30.77 -26.42 -18.67
N LEU A 180 30.86 -27.37 -17.73
CA LEU A 180 30.05 -27.37 -16.51
C LEU A 180 30.36 -26.18 -15.59
N SER A 181 31.64 -25.86 -15.42
CA SER A 181 32.10 -24.71 -14.62
C SER A 181 31.61 -23.37 -15.19
N GLU A 182 31.71 -23.18 -16.51
CA GLU A 182 31.22 -21.97 -17.18
C GLU A 182 29.70 -21.80 -17.04
N ASN A 183 28.95 -22.89 -17.21
CA ASN A 183 27.50 -22.89 -17.02
C ASN A 183 27.11 -22.54 -15.58
N PHE A 184 27.82 -23.07 -14.58
CA PHE A 184 27.58 -22.74 -13.17
C PHE A 184 27.88 -21.26 -12.85
N GLN A 185 28.96 -20.71 -13.39
CA GLN A 185 29.25 -19.27 -13.26
C GLN A 185 28.16 -18.39 -13.90
N SER A 186 27.59 -18.82 -15.02
CA SER A 186 26.50 -18.09 -15.68
C SER A 186 25.20 -18.10 -14.86
N MET A 187 24.93 -19.19 -14.11
CA MET A 187 23.77 -19.31 -13.23
C MET A 187 23.88 -18.42 -12.00
N LEU A 188 25.09 -18.26 -11.43
CA LEU A 188 25.32 -17.40 -10.26
C LEU A 188 25.27 -15.90 -10.58
N LYS A 189 25.39 -15.50 -11.85
CA LYS A 189 25.33 -14.10 -12.30
C LYS A 189 23.91 -13.62 -12.64
N LYS A 190 22.90 -14.51 -12.60
CA LYS A 190 21.47 -14.19 -12.82
C LYS A 190 20.76 -13.84 -11.51
#